data_AF-A0A7C4Y8Q7-F1
#
_entry.id   AF-A0A7C4Y8Q7-F1
#
_cell.length_a   1.000
_cell.length_b   1.000
_cell.length_c   1.000
_cell.angle_alpha   90.00
_cell.angle_beta   90.00
_cell.angle_gamma   90.00
#
_symmetry.space_group_name_H-M   'P 1'
#
loop_
_entity.id
_entity.type
_entity.pdbx_description
1 polymer ?
#
loop_
_entity_poly.entity_id
_entity_poly.type
_entity_poly.pdbx_seq_one_letter_code
_entity_poly.pdbx_strand_id
1 'polypeptide(L)'
;MFIKITKEQIDEIFKNRNCKRWEKNIKTYIFLLDNIKNAHKKYILAEYQRNFNYFYQVRRNIKWRSEFYELFFKYVKSNKSDFSDVLMALYKRTGNVEASFSSKFIATINPKLPIIDRHVLSFLGEKLPSYKNDKDRIAQIVKLYEKMNVEFADFLENTEEGKYLVKKFVSEYPDIKISKMKMLDFVLWQSGGKHKLKNN
;
A
#
# COMPACT_ATOMS: atom_id res chain seq x y z
N MET A 1 11.04 -14.27 9.74
CA MET A 1 11.60 -13.04 10.34
C MET A 1 10.41 -12.10 10.51
N PHE A 2 10.21 -11.50 11.68
CA PHE A 2 8.93 -10.83 11.96
C PHE A 2 9.01 -9.33 11.73
N ILE A 3 7.87 -8.69 11.47
CA ILE A 3 7.74 -7.24 11.45
C ILE A 3 8.30 -6.68 12.75
N LYS A 4 9.27 -5.77 12.64
CA LYS A 4 9.97 -5.19 13.78
C LYS A 4 9.29 -3.90 14.24
N ILE A 5 8.17 -4.02 14.97
CA ILE A 5 7.50 -2.88 15.61
C ILE A 5 7.01 -3.25 17.00
N THR A 6 7.32 -2.44 18.02
CA THR A 6 6.87 -2.65 19.40
C THR A 6 5.59 -1.88 19.71
N LYS A 7 4.93 -2.19 20.84
CA LYS A 7 3.75 -1.45 21.30
C LYS A 7 4.06 0.01 21.59
N GLU A 8 5.22 0.31 22.16
CA GLU A 8 5.69 1.68 22.43
C GLU A 8 5.88 2.46 21.13
N GLN A 9 6.42 1.83 20.08
CA GLN A 9 6.56 2.45 18.77
C GLN A 9 5.20 2.70 18.12
N ILE A 10 4.25 1.77 18.27
CA ILE A 10 2.86 1.97 17.83
C ILE A 10 2.27 3.19 18.55
N ASP A 11 2.42 3.28 19.87
CA ASP A 11 1.93 4.41 20.66
C ASP A 11 2.53 5.74 20.24
N GLU A 12 3.84 5.76 20.00
CA GLU A 12 4.55 6.93 19.54
C GLU A 12 4.05 7.39 18.16
N ILE A 13 3.82 6.47 17.22
CA ILE A 13 3.27 6.77 15.90
C ILE A 13 1.89 7.42 16.05
N PHE A 14 1.01 6.86 16.87
CA PHE A 14 -0.31 7.44 17.09
C PHE A 14 -0.19 8.81 17.76
N LYS A 15 0.63 8.96 18.80
CA LYS A 15 0.79 10.24 19.52
C LYS A 15 1.35 11.35 18.64
N ASN A 16 2.34 11.04 17.80
CA ASN A 16 3.08 12.04 17.01
C ASN A 16 2.52 12.23 15.59
N ARG A 17 1.44 11.52 15.22
CA ARG A 17 0.80 11.70 13.92
C ARG A 17 0.25 13.11 13.77
N ASN A 18 0.31 13.64 12.55
CA ASN A 18 -0.49 14.80 12.22
C ASN A 18 -1.96 14.35 12.04
N CYS A 19 -2.79 14.52 13.07
CA CYS A 19 -4.17 14.01 13.09
C CYS A 19 -4.99 14.51 11.90
N LYS A 20 -4.92 15.80 11.55
CA LYS A 20 -5.64 16.37 10.41
C LYS A 20 -5.24 15.69 9.09
N ARG A 21 -3.94 15.50 8.86
CA ARG A 21 -3.44 14.80 7.66
C ARG A 21 -3.84 13.33 7.67
N TRP A 22 -3.75 12.67 8.82
CA TRP A 22 -4.09 11.26 8.97
C TRP A 22 -5.57 11.00 8.66
N GLU A 23 -6.47 11.78 9.26
CA GLU A 23 -7.91 11.71 9.00
C GLU A 23 -8.24 12.03 7.54
N LYS A 24 -7.59 13.05 6.95
CA LYS A 24 -7.75 13.34 5.53
C LYS A 24 -7.34 12.15 4.67
N ASN A 25 -6.21 11.52 4.97
CA ASN A 25 -5.75 10.33 4.25
C ASN A 25 -6.73 9.15 4.40
N ILE A 26 -7.28 8.91 5.60
CA ILE A 26 -8.31 7.88 5.82
C ILE A 26 -9.55 8.17 4.98
N LYS A 27 -10.06 9.41 5.01
CA LYS A 27 -11.24 9.83 4.22
C LYS A 27 -10.99 9.67 2.71
N THR A 28 -9.81 10.08 2.23
CA THR A 28 -9.42 9.87 0.84
C THR A 28 -9.37 8.38 0.49
N TYR A 29 -8.81 7.54 1.36
CA TYR A 29 -8.75 6.10 1.11
C TYR A 29 -10.14 5.46 1.02
N ILE A 30 -11.04 5.79 1.95
CA ILE A 30 -12.44 5.34 1.92
C ILE A 30 -13.11 5.75 0.61
N PHE A 31 -12.96 7.02 0.21
CA PHE A 31 -13.47 7.49 -1.07
C PHE A 31 -12.96 6.64 -2.25
N LEU A 32 -11.68 6.25 -2.26
CA LEU A 32 -11.13 5.40 -3.31
C LEU A 32 -11.76 4.00 -3.34
N LEU A 33 -12.07 3.42 -2.17
CA LEU A 33 -12.72 2.11 -2.08
C LEU A 33 -14.17 2.17 -2.51
N ASP A 34 -14.93 3.14 -2.01
CA ASP A 34 -16.37 3.27 -2.28
C ASP A 34 -16.65 3.53 -3.77
N ASN A 35 -15.73 4.22 -4.45
CA ASN A 35 -15.91 4.65 -5.82
C ASN A 35 -15.20 3.79 -6.87
N ILE A 36 -14.40 2.79 -6.47
CA ILE A 36 -13.52 2.04 -7.39
C ILE A 36 -14.26 1.46 -8.61
N LYS A 37 -15.45 0.87 -8.40
CA LYS A 37 -16.24 0.24 -9.47
C LYS A 37 -16.68 1.24 -10.55
N ASN A 38 -16.93 2.48 -10.15
CA ASN A 38 -17.40 3.56 -11.03
C ASN A 38 -16.29 4.52 -11.45
N ALA A 39 -15.06 4.33 -10.99
CA ALA A 39 -13.95 5.27 -11.12
C ALA A 39 -13.58 5.63 -12.58
N HIS A 40 -13.95 4.79 -13.54
CA HIS A 40 -13.73 5.02 -14.97
C HIS A 40 -14.81 5.89 -15.63
N LYS A 41 -15.92 6.20 -14.95
CA LYS A 41 -17.03 6.96 -15.51
C LYS A 41 -16.69 8.45 -15.55
N LYS A 42 -17.11 9.13 -16.63
CA LYS A 42 -16.78 10.54 -16.92
C LYS A 42 -17.03 11.50 -15.74
N TYR A 43 -18.13 11.32 -15.01
CA TYR A 43 -18.53 12.23 -13.93
C TYR A 43 -17.63 12.17 -12.68
N ILE A 44 -16.85 11.10 -12.49
CA ILE A 44 -16.02 10.90 -11.29
C ILE A 44 -14.54 10.69 -11.61
N LEU A 45 -14.20 10.37 -12.85
CA LEU A 45 -12.85 10.01 -13.29
C LEU A 45 -11.78 11.01 -12.83
N ALA A 46 -12.00 12.30 -13.05
CA ALA A 46 -11.02 13.34 -12.71
C ALA A 46 -10.81 13.47 -11.19
N GLU A 47 -11.89 13.36 -10.41
CA GLU A 47 -11.81 13.39 -8.94
C GLU A 47 -11.15 12.13 -8.38
N TYR A 48 -11.47 10.96 -8.94
CA TYR A 48 -10.87 9.69 -8.55
C TYR A 48 -9.36 9.71 -8.77
N GLN A 49 -8.91 10.08 -9.97
CA GLN A 49 -7.48 10.19 -10.26
C GLN A 49 -6.78 11.23 -9.37
N ARG A 50 -7.44 12.35 -9.06
CA ARG A 50 -6.89 13.38 -8.15
C ARG A 50 -6.67 12.83 -6.74
N ASN A 51 -7.70 12.16 -6.18
CA ASN A 51 -7.63 11.55 -4.85
C ASN A 51 -6.61 10.41 -4.81
N PHE A 52 -6.55 9.58 -5.85
CA PHE A 52 -5.59 8.49 -5.95
C PHE A 52 -4.15 9.02 -6.04
N ASN A 53 -3.92 10.01 -6.90
CA ASN A 53 -2.61 10.68 -7.02
C ASN A 53 -2.17 11.32 -5.69
N TYR A 54 -3.10 11.95 -4.97
CA TYR A 54 -2.83 12.55 -3.67
C TYR A 54 -2.46 11.50 -2.63
N PHE A 55 -3.31 10.48 -2.46
CA PHE A 55 -3.14 9.46 -1.43
C PHE A 55 -1.85 8.65 -1.63
N TYR A 56 -1.61 8.17 -2.85
CA TYR A 56 -0.46 7.34 -3.20
C TYR A 56 0.77 8.14 -3.64
N GLN A 57 0.68 9.47 -3.63
CA GLN A 57 1.75 10.39 -4.05
C GLN A 57 2.29 10.09 -5.47
N VAL A 58 1.38 9.91 -6.43
CA VAL A 58 1.72 9.62 -7.83
C VAL A 58 2.25 10.89 -8.52
N ARG A 59 3.58 11.11 -8.43
CA ARG A 59 4.29 12.24 -9.04
C ARG A 59 4.88 11.88 -10.41
N ARG A 60 4.04 11.37 -11.31
CA ARG A 60 4.43 10.92 -12.65
C ARG A 60 3.82 11.82 -13.73
N ASN A 61 4.44 11.86 -14.90
CA ASN A 61 3.96 12.68 -16.03
C ASN A 61 2.61 12.16 -16.57
N ILE A 62 2.00 12.94 -17.47
CA ILE A 62 0.68 12.62 -18.03
C ILE A 62 0.66 11.29 -18.81
N LYS A 63 1.72 11.00 -19.59
CA LYS A 63 1.84 9.77 -20.39
C LYS A 63 1.81 8.54 -19.49
N TRP A 64 2.66 8.51 -18.46
CA TRP A 64 2.71 7.40 -17.50
C TRP A 64 1.38 7.23 -16.76
N ARG A 65 0.76 8.34 -16.33
CA ARG A 65 -0.54 8.28 -15.62
C ARG A 65 -1.64 7.72 -16.51
N SER A 66 -1.64 8.06 -17.80
CA SER A 66 -2.58 7.49 -18.77
C SER A 66 -2.46 5.97 -18.84
N GLU A 67 -1.25 5.45 -19.06
CA GLU A 67 -0.98 4.00 -19.10
C GLU A 67 -1.38 3.29 -17.80
N PHE A 68 -1.04 3.91 -16.66
CA PHE A 68 -1.37 3.37 -15.35
C PHE A 68 -2.87 3.28 -15.11
N TYR A 69 -3.62 4.37 -15.32
CA TYR A 69 -5.05 4.40 -15.04
C TYR A 69 -5.88 3.59 -16.04
N GLU A 70 -5.49 3.54 -17.31
CA GLU A 70 -6.13 2.66 -18.29
C GLU A 70 -6.02 1.19 -17.84
N LEU A 71 -4.81 0.76 -17.44
CA LEU A 71 -4.60 -0.58 -16.92
C LEU A 71 -5.35 -0.81 -15.59
N PHE A 72 -5.32 0.17 -14.67
CA PHE A 72 -6.05 0.13 -13.41
C PHE A 72 -7.53 -0.19 -13.60
N PHE A 73 -8.22 0.58 -14.44
CA PHE A 73 -9.65 0.36 -14.66
C PHE A 73 -9.96 -0.92 -15.42
N LYS A 74 -9.03 -1.42 -16.25
CA LYS A 74 -9.17 -2.74 -16.89
C LYS A 74 -9.20 -3.85 -15.83
N TYR A 75 -8.29 -3.83 -14.87
CA TYR A 75 -8.24 -4.86 -13.81
C TYR A 75 -9.34 -4.71 -12.76
N VAL A 76 -9.81 -3.50 -12.47
CA VAL A 76 -11.01 -3.30 -11.64
C VAL A 76 -12.22 -4.05 -12.22
N LYS A 77 -12.32 -4.14 -13.55
CA LYS A 77 -13.42 -4.85 -14.23
C LYS A 77 -13.25 -6.37 -14.27
N SER A 78 -12.02 -6.88 -14.23
CA SER A 78 -11.75 -8.31 -14.42
C SER A 78 -11.93 -9.16 -13.15
N ASN A 79 -12.06 -8.56 -11.96
CA ASN A 79 -12.16 -9.22 -10.64
C ASN A 79 -11.04 -10.23 -10.28
N LYS A 80 -10.15 -10.55 -11.21
CA LYS A 80 -8.92 -11.32 -11.02
C LYS A 80 -7.76 -10.37 -11.22
N SER A 81 -6.96 -10.20 -10.19
CA SER A 81 -5.74 -9.42 -10.28
C SER A 81 -4.73 -10.01 -9.30
N ASP A 82 -3.65 -10.54 -9.87
CA ASP A 82 -2.47 -10.99 -9.14
C ASP A 82 -1.39 -9.91 -9.21
N PHE A 83 -0.54 -9.83 -8.20
CA PHE A 83 0.52 -8.82 -8.16
C PHE A 83 1.55 -9.03 -9.29
N SER A 84 1.92 -10.28 -9.60
CA SER A 84 2.86 -10.59 -10.68
C SER A 84 2.30 -10.13 -12.03
N ASP A 85 1.01 -10.39 -12.28
CA ASP A 85 0.32 -9.97 -13.50
C ASP A 85 0.28 -8.45 -13.65
N VAL A 86 -0.05 -7.72 -12.57
CA VAL A 86 -0.07 -6.25 -12.58
C VAL A 86 1.33 -5.68 -12.80
N LEU A 87 2.35 -6.22 -12.13
CA LEU A 87 3.73 -5.77 -12.27
C LEU A 87 4.25 -5.97 -13.69
N MET A 88 4.01 -7.15 -14.27
CA MET A 88 4.40 -7.47 -15.64
C MET A 88 3.65 -6.60 -16.65
N ALA A 89 2.34 -6.37 -16.45
CA ALA A 89 1.55 -5.54 -17.36
C ALA A 89 1.96 -4.07 -17.32
N LEU A 90 2.27 -3.51 -16.15
CA LEU A 90 2.81 -2.15 -16.03
C LEU A 90 4.21 -2.05 -16.63
N TYR A 91 5.06 -3.06 -16.45
CA TYR A 91 6.38 -3.11 -17.10
C TYR A 91 6.26 -3.04 -18.62
N LYS A 92 5.38 -3.85 -19.22
CA LYS A 92 5.14 -3.85 -20.68
C LYS A 92 4.66 -2.50 -21.21
N ARG A 93 3.89 -1.73 -20.44
CA ARG A 93 3.37 -0.41 -20.86
C ARG A 93 4.33 0.74 -20.62
N THR A 94 5.09 0.69 -19.53
CA THR A 94 5.89 1.83 -19.05
C THR A 94 7.39 1.66 -19.26
N GLY A 95 7.85 0.44 -19.60
CA GLY A 95 9.26 0.07 -19.68
C GLY A 95 9.97 0.02 -18.32
N ASN A 96 9.26 0.24 -17.21
CA ASN A 96 9.83 0.34 -15.87
C ASN A 96 9.22 -0.71 -14.94
N VAL A 97 10.05 -1.35 -14.13
CA VAL A 97 9.58 -2.29 -13.11
C VAL A 97 9.10 -1.50 -11.87
N GLU A 98 7.80 -1.19 -11.87
CA GLU A 98 7.12 -0.29 -10.94
C GLU A 98 6.53 -1.02 -9.72
N ALA A 99 7.38 -1.67 -8.90
CA ALA A 99 6.95 -2.49 -7.76
C ALA A 99 5.98 -1.77 -6.80
N SER A 100 6.34 -0.54 -6.40
CA SER A 100 5.53 0.23 -5.45
C SER A 100 4.16 0.60 -6.04
N PHE A 101 4.11 1.11 -7.27
CA PHE A 101 2.82 1.46 -7.88
C PHE A 101 1.97 0.23 -8.21
N SER A 102 2.58 -0.89 -8.59
CA SER A 102 1.89 -2.18 -8.79
C SER A 102 1.25 -2.67 -7.49
N SER A 103 1.94 -2.56 -6.36
CA SER A 103 1.39 -2.95 -5.06
C SER A 103 0.26 -2.02 -4.59
N LYS A 104 0.36 -0.71 -4.83
CA LYS A 104 -0.69 0.28 -4.53
C LYS A 104 -1.94 0.07 -5.38
N PHE A 105 -1.74 -0.24 -6.66
CA PHE A 105 -2.80 -0.65 -7.57
C PHE A 105 -3.54 -1.84 -6.99
N ILE A 106 -2.87 -2.97 -6.75
CA ILE A 106 -3.55 -4.19 -6.32
C ILE A 106 -4.17 -4.04 -4.92
N ALA A 107 -3.50 -3.33 -4.00
CA ALA A 107 -4.00 -3.00 -2.68
C ALA A 107 -5.27 -2.14 -2.68
N THR A 108 -5.52 -1.38 -3.76
CA THR A 108 -6.75 -0.61 -3.92
C THR A 108 -7.90 -1.49 -4.39
N ILE A 109 -7.63 -2.48 -5.26
CA ILE A 109 -8.63 -3.45 -5.72
C ILE A 109 -8.96 -4.46 -4.61
N ASN A 110 -7.93 -4.97 -3.93
CA ASN A 110 -8.06 -5.90 -2.83
C ASN A 110 -7.40 -5.32 -1.58
N PRO A 111 -8.19 -4.70 -0.67
CA PRO A 111 -7.70 -4.12 0.58
C PRO A 111 -7.06 -5.12 1.55
N LYS A 112 -7.09 -6.43 1.28
CA LYS A 112 -6.39 -7.42 2.11
C LYS A 112 -4.91 -7.58 1.75
N LEU A 113 -4.44 -6.93 0.69
CA LEU A 113 -3.05 -7.03 0.23
C LEU A 113 -2.20 -5.85 0.70
N PRO A 114 -0.91 -6.06 1.02
CA PRO A 114 0.01 -5.05 1.52
C PRO A 114 0.53 -4.14 0.40
N ILE A 115 1.13 -3.02 0.81
CA ILE A 115 1.82 -2.09 -0.09
C ILE A 115 3.33 -2.24 0.04
N ILE A 116 4.02 -2.34 -1.11
CA ILE A 116 5.46 -2.20 -1.20
C ILE A 116 5.80 -0.71 -1.18
N ASP A 117 6.54 -0.31 -0.16
CA ASP A 117 7.20 0.99 -0.07
C ASP A 117 8.53 0.83 0.67
N ARG A 118 9.51 1.71 0.39
CA ARG A 118 10.82 1.63 1.04
C ARG A 118 10.74 1.67 2.57
N HIS A 119 9.76 2.40 3.10
CA HIS A 119 9.56 2.51 4.54
C HIS A 119 8.97 1.23 5.11
N VAL A 120 7.99 0.66 4.42
CA VAL A 120 7.39 -0.62 4.77
C VAL A 120 8.44 -1.74 4.78
N LEU A 121 9.27 -1.82 3.73
CA LEU A 121 10.35 -2.80 3.64
C LEU A 121 11.37 -2.65 4.77
N SER A 122 11.60 -1.44 5.29
CA SER A 122 12.53 -1.25 6.40
C SER A 122 12.08 -1.92 7.71
N PHE A 123 10.77 -2.05 7.94
CA PHE A 123 10.23 -2.80 9.09
C PHE A 123 10.43 -4.32 8.96
N LEU A 124 10.67 -4.80 7.75
CA LEU A 124 11.04 -6.19 7.45
C LEU A 124 12.56 -6.40 7.41
N GLY A 125 13.36 -5.34 7.46
CA GLY A 125 14.80 -5.42 7.18
C GLY A 125 15.11 -5.70 5.70
N GLU A 126 14.14 -5.49 4.82
CA GLU A 126 14.23 -5.82 3.39
C GLU A 126 14.51 -4.59 2.53
N LYS A 127 14.96 -4.84 1.29
CA LYS A 127 15.14 -3.83 0.25
C LYS A 127 14.66 -4.36 -1.09
N LEU A 128 14.31 -3.46 -1.99
CA LEU A 128 14.01 -3.87 -3.36
C LEU A 128 15.26 -4.43 -4.04
N PRO A 129 15.11 -5.49 -4.87
CA PRO A 129 16.21 -6.03 -5.66
C PRO A 129 16.85 -5.00 -6.60
N SER A 130 18.16 -5.16 -6.80
CA SER A 130 18.98 -4.29 -7.66
C SER A 130 18.61 -4.37 -9.15
N TYR A 131 18.91 -3.31 -9.90
CA TYR A 131 18.58 -3.14 -11.33
C TYR A 131 19.54 -3.88 -12.30
N LYS A 132 19.91 -5.12 -12.01
CA LYS A 132 20.86 -5.87 -12.88
C LYS A 132 20.21 -6.45 -14.14
N ASN A 133 19.03 -7.04 -13.99
CA ASN A 133 18.25 -7.66 -15.07
C ASN A 133 16.77 -7.52 -14.71
N ASP A 134 15.94 -6.99 -15.61
CA ASP A 134 14.53 -6.73 -15.33
C ASP A 134 13.70 -7.99 -15.11
N LYS A 135 13.93 -9.07 -15.87
CA LYS A 135 13.19 -10.34 -15.70
C LYS A 135 13.50 -10.97 -14.34
N ASP A 136 14.78 -11.05 -14.00
CA ASP A 136 15.21 -11.58 -12.70
C ASP A 136 14.73 -10.69 -11.56
N ARG A 137 14.75 -9.37 -11.77
CA ARG A 137 14.26 -8.38 -10.80
C ARG A 137 12.76 -8.51 -10.57
N ILE A 138 11.95 -8.68 -11.62
CA ILE A 138 10.51 -8.94 -11.49
C ILE A 138 10.27 -10.20 -10.65
N ALA A 139 10.94 -11.31 -10.98
CA ALA A 139 10.79 -12.56 -10.24
C ALA A 139 11.16 -12.41 -8.75
N GLN A 140 12.25 -11.68 -8.44
CA GLN A 140 12.64 -11.40 -7.06
C GLN A 140 11.65 -10.49 -6.33
N ILE A 141 11.07 -9.51 -7.02
CA ILE A 141 10.05 -8.61 -6.44
C ILE A 141 8.76 -9.39 -6.14
N VAL A 142 8.35 -10.31 -7.01
CA VAL A 142 7.19 -11.19 -6.78
C VAL A 142 7.41 -12.05 -5.53
N LYS A 143 8.56 -12.72 -5.43
CA LYS A 143 8.93 -13.51 -4.24
C LYS A 143 8.95 -12.66 -2.96
N LEU A 144 9.49 -11.44 -3.03
CA LEU A 144 9.47 -10.50 -1.92
C LEU A 144 8.04 -10.16 -1.52
N TYR A 145 7.15 -9.91 -2.48
CA TYR A 145 5.75 -9.59 -2.21
C TYR A 145 4.98 -10.74 -1.58
N GLU A 146 5.19 -11.97 -2.05
CA GLU A 146 4.63 -13.19 -1.45
C GLU A 146 5.09 -13.36 0.00
N LYS A 147 6.38 -13.18 0.26
CA LYS A 147 6.94 -13.17 1.62
C LYS A 147 6.28 -12.10 2.49
N MET A 148 6.13 -10.88 1.98
CA MET A 148 5.46 -9.79 2.69
C MET A 148 4.02 -10.15 3.07
N ASN A 149 3.25 -10.77 2.16
CA ASN A 149 1.89 -11.21 2.44
C ASN A 149 1.83 -12.16 3.64
N VAL A 150 2.71 -13.17 3.67
CA VAL A 150 2.78 -14.16 4.75
C VAL A 150 3.20 -13.50 6.06
N GLU A 151 4.27 -12.71 6.05
CA GLU A 151 4.78 -12.06 7.28
C GLU A 151 3.78 -11.04 7.86
N PHE A 152 3.00 -10.36 7.02
CA PHE A 152 2.00 -9.40 7.47
C PHE A 152 0.75 -10.08 8.03
N ALA A 153 0.29 -11.15 7.38
CA ALA A 153 -0.81 -11.97 7.91
C ALA A 153 -0.43 -12.56 9.27
N ASP A 154 0.74 -13.19 9.35
CA ASP A 154 1.25 -13.78 10.59
C ASP A 154 1.41 -12.74 11.71
N PHE A 155 1.98 -11.56 11.42
CA PHE A 155 2.06 -10.48 12.40
C PHE A 155 0.68 -10.09 12.94
N LEU A 156 -0.30 -9.88 12.06
CA LEU A 156 -1.65 -9.43 12.44
C LEU A 156 -2.45 -10.48 13.23
N GLU A 157 -2.18 -11.76 13.01
CA GLU A 157 -2.95 -12.86 13.59
C GLU A 157 -2.29 -13.46 14.83
N ASN A 158 -0.98 -13.62 14.82
CA ASN A 158 -0.25 -14.44 15.77
C ASN A 158 0.60 -13.66 16.78
N THR A 159 0.73 -12.33 16.63
CA THR A 159 1.52 -11.50 17.56
C THR A 159 0.65 -10.60 18.44
N GLU A 160 1.15 -10.30 19.64
CA GLU A 160 0.47 -9.38 20.55
C GLU A 160 0.57 -7.93 20.06
N GLU A 161 1.64 -7.56 19.37
CA GLU A 161 1.85 -6.26 18.74
C GLU A 161 0.86 -6.02 17.61
N GLY A 162 0.62 -7.01 16.75
CA GLY A 162 -0.36 -6.93 15.67
C GLY A 162 -1.78 -6.79 16.17
N LYS A 163 -2.18 -7.59 17.18
CA LYS A 163 -3.49 -7.45 17.84
C LYS A 163 -3.63 -6.10 18.52
N TYR A 164 -2.58 -5.63 19.19
CA TYR A 164 -2.54 -4.33 19.85
C TYR A 164 -2.71 -3.18 18.85
N LEU A 165 -2.01 -3.22 17.72
CA LEU A 165 -2.12 -2.23 16.64
C LEU A 165 -3.56 -2.10 16.15
N VAL A 166 -4.21 -3.24 15.86
CA VAL A 166 -5.60 -3.27 15.40
C VAL A 166 -6.53 -2.70 16.46
N LYS A 167 -6.38 -3.13 17.71
CA LYS A 167 -7.21 -2.62 18.83
C LYS A 167 -7.05 -1.11 18.99
N LYS A 168 -5.83 -0.60 18.94
CA LYS A 168 -5.54 0.84 19.07
C LYS A 168 -6.15 1.62 17.90
N PHE A 169 -5.99 1.14 16.67
CA PHE A 169 -6.57 1.79 15.49
C PHE A 169 -8.10 1.88 15.60
N VAL A 170 -8.78 0.79 15.97
CA VAL A 170 -10.23 0.75 16.12
C VAL A 170 -10.71 1.66 17.26
N SER A 171 -9.98 1.71 18.38
CA SER A 171 -10.31 2.61 19.49
C SER A 171 -10.24 4.09 19.12
N GLU A 172 -9.26 4.46 18.29
CA GLU A 172 -9.05 5.84 17.84
C GLU A 172 -10.01 6.24 16.70
N TYR A 173 -10.43 5.27 15.90
CA TYR A 173 -11.25 5.48 14.70
C TYR A 173 -12.42 4.46 14.63
N PRO A 174 -13.37 4.50 15.59
CA PRO A 174 -14.40 3.46 15.74
C PRO A 174 -15.35 3.33 14.54
N ASP A 175 -15.59 4.43 13.82
CA ASP A 175 -16.50 4.44 12.67
C ASP A 175 -15.84 3.98 11.36
N ILE A 176 -14.52 3.78 11.36
CA ILE A 176 -13.75 3.49 10.16
C ILE A 176 -13.68 1.98 9.92
N LYS A 177 -14.31 1.55 8.82
CA LYS A 177 -14.34 0.14 8.39
C LYS A 177 -13.33 -0.11 7.29
N ILE A 178 -12.09 -0.44 7.68
CA ILE A 178 -11.03 -0.90 6.76
C ILE A 178 -10.48 -2.25 7.22
N SER A 179 -9.77 -2.95 6.33
CA SER A 179 -9.15 -4.23 6.71
C SER A 179 -8.02 -4.03 7.72
N LYS A 180 -7.72 -5.08 8.50
CA LYS A 180 -6.54 -5.11 9.39
C LYS A 180 -5.24 -4.81 8.65
N MET A 181 -5.11 -5.33 7.42
CA MET A 181 -3.98 -5.03 6.52
C MET A 181 -3.84 -3.54 6.27
N LYS A 182 -4.94 -2.81 6.07
CA LYS A 182 -4.87 -1.36 5.85
C LYS A 182 -4.58 -0.58 7.12
N MET A 183 -5.07 -1.03 8.28
CA MET A 183 -4.66 -0.46 9.56
C MET A 183 -3.13 -0.55 9.73
N LEU A 184 -2.55 -1.71 9.42
CA LEU A 184 -1.10 -1.90 9.39
C LEU A 184 -0.42 -0.98 8.37
N ASP A 185 -0.91 -0.91 7.13
CA ASP A 185 -0.35 -0.02 6.11
C ASP A 185 -0.38 1.45 6.57
N PHE A 186 -1.46 1.94 7.19
CA PHE A 186 -1.50 3.30 7.73
C PHE A 186 -0.40 3.53 8.78
N VAL A 187 -0.17 2.57 9.67
CA VAL A 187 0.88 2.65 10.69
C VAL A 187 2.29 2.59 10.08
N LEU A 188 2.56 1.67 9.16
CA LEU A 188 3.91 1.47 8.60
C LEU A 188 4.27 2.45 7.50
N TRP A 189 3.32 2.82 6.63
CA TRP A 189 3.56 3.66 5.46
C TRP A 189 3.22 5.14 5.70
N GLN A 190 2.07 5.46 6.31
CA GLN A 190 1.63 6.85 6.48
C GLN A 190 2.25 7.57 7.68
N SER A 191 2.92 6.84 8.59
CA SER A 191 3.79 7.43 9.62
C SER A 191 5.06 8.09 9.05
N GLY A 192 5.29 7.96 7.73
CA GLY A 192 6.31 8.71 7.00
C GLY A 192 7.74 8.30 7.32
N GLY A 193 7.94 7.09 7.86
CA GLY A 193 9.26 6.57 8.19
C GLY A 193 10.06 7.45 9.15
N LYS A 194 9.40 8.30 9.95
CA LYS A 194 10.04 9.10 11.00
C LYS A 194 10.42 8.26 12.22
N HIS A 195 9.74 7.14 12.42
CA HIS A 195 10.06 6.12 13.42
C HIS A 195 10.86 5.00 12.76
N LYS A 196 11.96 5.34 12.08
CA LYS A 196 12.93 4.30 11.70
C LYS A 196 13.35 3.58 12.97
N LEU A 197 13.46 2.26 12.91
CA LEU A 197 14.33 1.55 13.83
C LEU A 197 15.69 2.26 13.76
N LYS A 198 16.04 2.99 14.82
CA LYS A 198 17.45 3.30 15.04
C LYS A 198 18.09 1.92 15.19
N ASN A 199 18.92 1.55 14.22
CA ASN A 199 19.73 0.36 14.37
C ASN A 199 20.57 0.60 15.63
N ASN A 200 20.27 -0.14 16.69
CA ASN A 200 21.27 -0.41 17.72
C ASN A 200 22.37 -1.26 17.09
#